data_AF-A0A8T5T3G3-F1
#
_entry.id   AF-A0A8T5T3G3-F1
#
_cell.length_a   1.000
_cell.length_b   1.000
_cell.length_c   1.000
_cell.angle_alpha   90.00
_cell.angle_beta   90.00
_cell.angle_gamma   90.00
#
_symmetry.space_group_name_H-M   'P 1'
#
loop_
_entity.id
_entity.type
_entity.pdbx_description
1 polymer ?
#
loop_
_entity_poly.entity_id
_entity_poly.type
_entity_poly.pdbx_seq_one_letter_code
_entity_poly.pdbx_strand_id
1 'polypeptide(L)'
;MKIEPELKYMKPAKLAFFVGNYDVFHLKIDVDLLGGKNPKEVLDIFIKNIGKSLFTSKRENRLKIEYARSGRAKCKKCNETIEKEFIRLGAPFYYQDHLSFRWFHENCIDLTKYDKDMLAGLEVLSENDRKRIEKKLKK
;
A
#
# COMPACT_ATOMS: atom_id res chain seq x y z
N MET A 1 -7.37 -10.93 -30.82
CA MET A 1 -6.50 -10.13 -31.70
C MET A 1 -6.34 -8.76 -31.06
N LYS A 2 -5.15 -8.47 -30.53
CA LYS A 2 -4.82 -7.19 -29.87
C LYS A 2 -4.72 -6.09 -30.91
N ILE A 3 -5.40 -4.98 -30.68
CA ILE A 3 -4.91 -3.66 -31.06
C ILE A 3 -5.29 -2.73 -29.89
N GLU A 4 -4.43 -2.65 -28.88
CA GLU A 4 -4.47 -1.45 -28.05
C GLU A 4 -3.86 -0.33 -28.90
N PRO A 5 -4.59 0.78 -29.12
CA PRO A 5 -4.14 1.84 -30.01
C PRO A 5 -2.87 2.44 -29.45
N GLU A 6 -1.94 2.72 -30.35
CA GLU A 6 -0.59 3.24 -30.14
C GLU A 6 -0.40 4.06 -28.86
N LEU A 7 0.68 3.74 -28.14
CA LEU A 7 1.18 4.52 -27.01
C LEU A 7 1.34 5.99 -27.43
N LYS A 8 0.36 6.84 -27.08
CA LYS A 8 0.37 8.27 -27.37
C LYS A 8 1.65 8.91 -26.81
N TYR A 9 2.61 9.16 -27.69
CA TYR A 9 3.72 10.10 -27.51
C TYR A 9 3.08 11.41 -27.00
N MET A 10 3.61 12.00 -25.92
CA MET A 10 3.09 13.21 -25.22
C MET A 10 2.10 13.04 -24.05
N LYS A 11 1.91 11.84 -23.49
CA LYS A 11 1.22 11.76 -22.18
C LYS A 11 2.03 12.51 -21.10
N PRO A 12 1.38 13.38 -20.31
CA PRO A 12 2.06 14.10 -19.23
C PRO A 12 2.58 13.12 -18.19
N ALA A 13 3.82 13.31 -17.74
CA ALA A 13 4.36 12.62 -16.59
C ALA A 13 3.74 13.21 -15.32
N LYS A 14 3.53 12.39 -14.28
CA LYS A 14 3.07 12.86 -12.97
C LYS A 14 4.11 12.51 -11.92
N LEU A 15 4.62 13.53 -11.23
CA LEU A 15 5.35 13.35 -9.99
C LEU A 15 4.37 13.46 -8.83
N ALA A 16 4.29 12.42 -8.01
CA ALA A 16 3.49 12.41 -6.80
C ALA A 16 4.41 12.71 -5.59
N PHE A 17 4.11 13.77 -4.84
CA PHE A 17 4.75 14.11 -3.59
C PHE A 17 3.84 13.72 -2.44
N PHE A 18 4.34 12.86 -1.55
CA PHE A 18 3.59 12.36 -0.40
C PHE A 18 3.92 13.21 0.83
N VAL A 19 2.95 13.98 1.33
CA VAL A 19 3.06 14.74 2.58
C VAL A 19 2.24 13.99 3.63
N GLY A 20 2.86 13.01 4.28
CA GLY A 20 2.16 12.12 5.22
C GLY A 20 1.31 11.04 4.52
N ASN A 21 0.32 10.50 5.23
CA ASN A 21 -0.46 9.33 4.78
C ASN A 21 -1.67 9.69 3.89
N TYR A 22 -2.10 10.95 3.89
CA TYR A 22 -3.36 11.38 3.26
C TYR A 22 -3.19 12.50 2.23
N ASP A 23 -2.08 13.25 2.24
CA ASP A 23 -1.88 14.32 1.26
C ASP A 23 -0.91 13.86 0.16
N VAL A 24 -1.42 13.79 -1.07
CA VAL A 24 -0.63 13.48 -2.26
C VAL A 24 -0.78 14.63 -3.25
N PHE A 25 0.33 15.28 -3.58
CA PHE A 25 0.38 16.33 -4.59
C PHE A 25 0.88 15.76 -5.90
N HIS A 26 0.10 15.88 -6.98
CA HIS A 26 0.53 15.49 -8.32
C HIS A 26 0.99 16.71 -9.10
N LEU A 27 2.31 16.85 -9.27
CA LEU A 27 2.87 17.77 -10.26
C LEU A 27 2.76 17.11 -11.64
N LYS A 28 1.94 17.71 -12.49
CA LYS A 28 1.81 17.30 -13.90
C LYS A 28 2.94 17.98 -14.69
N ILE A 29 3.78 17.18 -15.32
CA ILE A 29 4.82 17.65 -16.24
C ILE A 29 4.37 17.31 -17.66
N ASP A 30 4.08 18.34 -18.44
CA ASP A 30 3.75 18.24 -19.85
C ASP A 30 4.86 18.81 -20.73
N VAL A 31 4.63 18.74 -22.03
CA VAL A 31 5.58 19.18 -23.05
C VAL A 31 5.77 20.69 -23.07
N ASP A 32 4.74 21.45 -22.68
CA ASP A 32 4.76 22.91 -22.70
C ASP A 32 5.69 23.41 -21.59
N LEU A 33 5.60 22.80 -20.40
CA LEU A 33 6.53 23.01 -19.28
C LEU A 33 7.98 22.66 -19.62
N LEU A 34 8.20 21.75 -20.57
CA LEU A 34 9.53 21.25 -20.93
C LEU A 34 10.07 21.83 -22.24
N GLY A 35 9.42 22.85 -22.81
CA GLY A 35 9.84 23.49 -24.05
C GLY A 35 9.88 22.52 -25.24
N GLY A 36 8.87 21.65 -25.34
CA GLY A 36 8.73 20.66 -26.41
C GLY A 36 9.48 19.35 -26.18
N LYS A 37 10.21 19.19 -25.06
CA LYS A 37 10.90 17.93 -24.74
C LYS A 37 9.92 16.87 -24.22
N ASN A 38 10.24 15.60 -24.48
CA ASN A 38 9.43 14.47 -24.03
C ASN A 38 9.49 14.34 -22.49
N PRO A 39 8.35 14.41 -21.78
CA PRO A 39 8.33 14.33 -20.32
C PRO A 39 8.92 13.06 -19.74
N LYS A 40 8.76 11.92 -20.43
CA LYS A 40 9.27 10.63 -19.96
C LYS A 40 10.80 10.60 -19.99
N GLU A 41 11.40 11.07 -21.08
CA GLU A 41 12.86 11.06 -21.26
C GLU A 41 13.55 11.97 -20.25
N VAL A 42 12.99 13.16 -20.01
CA VAL A 42 13.49 14.09 -18.99
C VAL A 42 13.41 13.47 -17.59
N LEU A 43 12.29 12.81 -17.26
CA LEU A 43 12.14 12.11 -15.99
C LEU A 43 13.16 10.97 -15.84
N ASP A 44 13.38 10.18 -16.89
CA ASP A 44 14.28 9.04 -16.88
C ASP A 44 15.74 9.49 -16.65
N ILE A 45 16.16 10.61 -17.25
CA ILE A 45 17.48 11.22 -17.00
C ILE A 45 17.58 11.69 -15.55
N PHE A 46 16.56 12.38 -15.05
CA PHE A 46 16.54 12.91 -13.68
C PHE A 46 16.64 11.78 -12.64
N ILE A 47 15.87 10.70 -12.82
CA ILE A 47 15.88 9.51 -11.95
C ILE A 47 17.25 8.81 -11.99
N LYS A 48 17.89 8.72 -13.16
CA LYS A 48 19.25 8.14 -13.30
C LYS A 48 20.30 8.95 -12.55
N ASN A 49 20.20 10.29 -12.56
CA ASN A 49 21.21 11.18 -11.97
C ASN A 49 21.09 11.33 -10.46
N ILE A 50 19.87 11.32 -9.90
CA ILE A 50 19.62 11.54 -8.47
C ILE A 50 19.52 10.22 -7.68
N GLY A 51 19.31 9.10 -8.38
CA GLY A 51 19.18 7.78 -7.80
C GLY A 51 17.72 7.39 -7.52
N LYS A 52 17.34 6.16 -7.90
CA LYS A 52 15.96 5.65 -7.83
C LYS A 52 15.36 5.65 -6.42
N SER A 53 16.19 5.52 -5.38
CA SER A 53 15.74 5.39 -3.98
C SER A 53 14.95 6.60 -3.49
N LEU A 54 15.27 7.80 -3.99
CA LEU A 54 14.57 9.06 -3.65
C LEU A 54 13.17 9.17 -4.30
N PHE A 55 12.91 8.43 -5.37
CA PHE A 55 11.64 8.48 -6.11
C PHE A 55 10.74 7.25 -5.93
N THR A 56 11.27 6.16 -5.37
CA THR A 56 10.45 5.01 -4.97
C THR A 56 9.77 5.31 -3.65
N SER A 57 8.49 5.70 -3.68
CA SER A 57 7.66 5.75 -2.47
C SER A 57 7.66 4.37 -1.82
N LYS A 58 8.08 4.30 -0.55
CA LYS A 58 8.06 3.08 0.25
C LYS A 58 6.61 2.68 0.49
N ARG A 59 6.07 1.84 -0.39
CA ARG A 59 4.72 1.29 -0.24
C ARG A 59 4.72 0.29 0.91
N GLU A 60 3.76 0.41 1.83
CA GLU A 60 3.55 -0.56 2.89
C GLU A 60 3.09 -1.87 2.25
N ASN A 61 3.83 -2.93 2.52
CA ASN A 61 3.61 -4.27 2.01
C ASN A 61 3.32 -5.26 3.15
N ARG A 62 3.48 -4.86 4.41
CA ARG A 62 3.22 -5.69 5.58
C ARG A 62 1.75 -5.73 5.92
N LEU A 63 1.30 -6.87 6.42
CA LEU A 63 -0.02 -6.99 7.03
C LEU A 63 -0.05 -6.16 8.31
N LYS A 64 -1.05 -5.31 8.44
CA LYS A 64 -1.30 -4.60 9.68
C LYS A 64 -2.08 -5.48 10.65
N ILE A 65 -1.65 -5.59 11.90
CA ILE A 65 -2.41 -6.25 12.96
C ILE A 65 -2.70 -5.25 14.08
N GLU A 66 -3.95 -5.21 14.54
CA GLU A 66 -4.39 -4.35 15.63
C GLU A 66 -5.68 -4.88 16.27
N TYR A 67 -6.01 -4.40 17.46
CA TYR A 67 -7.38 -4.45 17.97
C TYR A 67 -8.26 -3.49 17.17
N ALA A 68 -9.45 -3.93 16.81
CA ALA A 68 -10.39 -3.17 16.02
C ALA A 68 -10.86 -1.92 16.79
N ARG A 69 -10.49 -0.74 16.32
CA ARG A 69 -10.89 0.54 16.94
C ARG A 69 -12.40 0.80 16.92
N SER A 70 -13.14 0.12 16.03
CA SER A 70 -14.60 0.20 15.91
C SER A 70 -15.17 -1.04 15.21
N GLY A 71 -16.48 -1.27 15.38
CA GLY A 71 -17.24 -2.36 14.75
C GLY A 71 -17.61 -2.16 13.28
N ARG A 72 -17.13 -1.09 12.61
CA ARG A 72 -17.60 -0.71 11.25
C ARG A 72 -16.92 -1.51 10.13
N ALA A 73 -15.83 -2.20 10.43
CA ALA A 73 -15.11 -2.97 9.42
C ALA A 73 -15.84 -4.29 9.12
N LYS A 74 -15.93 -4.65 7.84
CA LYS A 74 -16.40 -5.97 7.40
C LYS A 74 -15.22 -6.80 6.91
N CYS A 75 -15.18 -8.05 7.35
CA CYS A 75 -14.18 -9.02 6.92
C CYS A 75 -14.33 -9.31 5.43
N LYS A 76 -13.24 -9.24 4.67
CA LYS A 76 -13.26 -9.48 3.22
C LYS A 76 -13.33 -10.95 2.80
N LYS A 77 -13.31 -11.89 3.74
CA LYS A 77 -13.52 -13.33 3.46
C LYS A 77 -14.94 -13.78 3.75
N CYS A 78 -15.45 -13.57 4.98
CA CYS A 78 -16.78 -14.02 5.38
C CYS A 78 -17.87 -12.94 5.26
N ASN A 79 -17.52 -11.69 4.95
CA ASN A 79 -18.43 -10.54 4.85
C ASN A 79 -19.15 -10.13 6.15
N GLU A 80 -18.86 -10.77 7.28
CA GLU A 80 -19.36 -10.39 8.60
C GLU A 80 -18.62 -9.17 9.17
N THR A 81 -19.26 -8.47 10.11
CA THR A 81 -18.66 -7.36 10.84
C THR A 81 -17.55 -7.85 11.79
N ILE A 82 -16.53 -7.02 11.96
CA ILE A 82 -15.46 -7.25 12.92
C ILE A 82 -15.74 -6.34 14.12
N GLU A 83 -16.02 -6.93 15.28
CA GLU A 83 -16.38 -6.19 16.50
C GLU A 83 -15.23 -5.33 17.03
N LYS A 84 -15.58 -4.28 17.79
CA LYS A 84 -14.60 -3.41 18.47
C LYS A 84 -13.79 -4.24 19.47
N GLU A 85 -12.51 -3.92 19.64
CA GLU A 85 -11.55 -4.62 20.51
C GLU A 85 -11.19 -6.06 20.08
N PHE A 86 -11.77 -6.60 19.00
CA PHE A 86 -11.32 -7.87 18.44
C PHE A 86 -10.08 -7.70 17.56
N ILE A 87 -9.20 -8.70 17.55
CA ILE A 87 -8.02 -8.69 16.68
C ILE A 87 -8.45 -8.78 15.21
N ARG A 88 -7.89 -7.89 14.40
CA ARG A 88 -8.09 -7.88 12.95
C ARG A 88 -6.78 -7.72 12.20
N LEU A 89 -6.75 -8.27 11.00
CA LEU A 89 -5.62 -8.17 10.08
C LEU A 89 -6.01 -7.36 8.84
N GLY A 90 -5.17 -6.40 8.49
CA GLY A 90 -5.34 -5.49 7.37
C GLY A 90 -4.34 -5.80 6.28
N ALA A 91 -4.79 -6.28 5.12
CA ALA A 91 -3.95 -6.35 3.94
C ALA A 91 -3.85 -4.97 3.29
N PRO A 92 -2.64 -4.38 3.13
CA PRO A 92 -2.49 -3.04 2.57
C PRO A 92 -2.92 -3.04 1.11
N PHE A 93 -3.62 -2.00 0.70
CA PHE A 93 -3.91 -1.70 -0.69
C PHE A 93 -3.89 -0.20 -0.90
N TYR A 94 -3.60 0.23 -2.13
CA TYR A 94 -3.56 1.63 -2.49
C TYR A 94 -4.75 1.98 -3.36
N TYR A 95 -5.51 2.99 -2.96
CA TYR A 95 -6.57 3.57 -3.77
C TYR A 95 -6.24 5.03 -4.02
N GLN A 96 -6.06 5.43 -5.28
CA GLN A 96 -5.63 6.79 -5.66
C GLN A 96 -4.40 7.25 -4.86
N ASP A 97 -3.38 6.39 -4.77
CA ASP A 97 -2.14 6.63 -3.99
C ASP A 97 -2.30 6.72 -2.46
N HIS A 98 -3.53 6.60 -1.92
CA HIS A 98 -3.76 6.52 -0.48
C HIS A 98 -3.69 5.08 0.03
N LEU A 99 -2.93 4.87 1.11
CA LEU A 99 -2.88 3.59 1.80
C LEU A 99 -4.20 3.32 2.53
N SER A 100 -4.79 2.16 2.26
CA SER A 100 -5.97 1.63 2.93
C SER A 100 -5.76 0.15 3.24
N PHE A 101 -6.66 -0.43 4.05
CA PHE A 101 -6.54 -1.83 4.47
C PHE A 101 -7.81 -2.62 4.20
N ARG A 102 -7.65 -3.81 3.61
CA ARG A 102 -8.69 -4.83 3.56
C ARG A 102 -8.65 -5.62 4.84
N TRP A 103 -9.69 -5.49 5.66
CA TRP A 103 -9.75 -6.11 6.97
C TRP A 103 -10.23 -7.57 6.90
N PHE A 104 -9.67 -8.40 7.76
CA PHE A 104 -10.00 -9.81 7.95
C PHE A 104 -10.05 -10.12 9.45
N HIS A 105 -10.94 -11.02 9.86
CA HIS A 105 -10.82 -11.64 11.19
C HIS A 105 -9.52 -12.45 11.28
N GLU A 106 -9.04 -12.65 12.51
CA GLU A 106 -7.88 -13.51 12.81
C GLU A 106 -7.97 -14.89 12.14
N ASN A 107 -9.15 -15.54 12.19
CA ASN A 107 -9.34 -16.88 11.63
C ASN A 107 -9.72 -16.87 10.13
N CYS A 108 -9.93 -15.69 9.55
CA CYS A 108 -10.28 -15.55 8.15
C CYS A 108 -9.05 -15.43 7.23
N ILE A 109 -7.89 -15.11 7.77
CA ILE A 109 -6.66 -15.01 6.99
C ILE A 109 -5.73 -16.19 7.29
N ASP A 110 -5.08 -16.72 6.26
CA ASP A 110 -4.12 -17.81 6.42
C ASP A 110 -2.74 -17.24 6.78
N LEU A 111 -2.46 -17.19 8.08
CA LEU A 111 -1.22 -16.65 8.64
C LEU A 111 0.01 -17.52 8.36
N THR A 112 -0.17 -18.78 7.96
CA THR A 112 0.95 -19.69 7.67
C THR A 112 1.78 -19.27 6.45
N LYS A 113 1.26 -18.31 5.67
CA LYS A 113 1.91 -17.73 4.49
C LYS A 113 2.79 -16.52 4.80
N TYR A 114 2.79 -16.03 6.04
CA TYR A 114 3.44 -14.79 6.42
C TYR A 114 4.51 -15.04 7.48
N ASP A 115 5.67 -14.43 7.25
CA ASP A 115 6.76 -14.37 8.22
C ASP A 115 6.49 -13.24 9.24
N LYS A 116 7.15 -13.28 10.40
CA LYS A 116 6.89 -12.33 11.50
C LYS A 116 7.20 -10.87 11.14
N ASP A 117 8.23 -10.65 10.32
CA ASP A 117 8.62 -9.33 9.79
C ASP A 117 7.61 -8.78 8.76
N MET A 118 6.77 -9.64 8.18
CA MET A 118 5.65 -9.24 7.32
C MET A 118 4.44 -8.73 8.09
N LEU A 119 4.46 -8.71 9.43
CA LEU A 119 3.40 -8.16 10.27
C LEU A 119 3.86 -6.86 10.95
N ALA A 120 3.04 -5.82 10.83
CA ALA A 120 3.22 -4.54 11.51
C ALA A 120 2.16 -4.39 12.62
N GLY A 121 2.55 -4.02 13.84
CA GLY A 121 1.62 -3.79 14.95
C GLY A 121 1.52 -4.94 15.97
N LEU A 122 2.39 -5.95 15.90
CA LEU A 122 2.43 -7.04 16.89
C LEU A 122 2.74 -6.55 18.31
N GLU A 123 3.46 -5.45 18.42
CA GLU A 123 3.84 -4.77 19.66
C GLU A 123 2.66 -4.15 20.41
N VAL A 124 1.53 -3.90 19.73
CA VAL A 124 0.32 -3.33 20.32
C VAL A 124 -0.54 -4.40 21.02
N LEU A 125 -0.34 -5.67 20.68
CA LEU A 125 -1.12 -6.78 21.23
C LEU A 125 -0.66 -7.16 22.64
N SER A 126 -1.59 -7.69 23.44
CA SER A 126 -1.27 -8.33 24.71
C SER A 126 -0.28 -9.48 24.51
N GLU A 127 0.52 -9.79 25.52
CA GLU A 127 1.53 -10.85 25.39
C GLU A 127 0.91 -12.22 25.07
N ASN A 128 -0.27 -12.50 25.62
CA ASN A 128 -1.00 -13.73 25.35
C ASN A 128 -1.48 -13.81 23.89
N ASP A 129 -2.06 -12.72 23.39
CA ASP A 129 -2.53 -12.64 22.00
C ASP A 129 -1.36 -12.68 21.01
N ARG A 130 -0.27 -11.98 21.31
CA ARG A 130 0.95 -12.02 20.49
C ARG A 130 1.48 -13.44 20.35
N LYS A 131 1.61 -14.19 21.46
CA LYS A 131 2.01 -15.60 21.45
C LYS A 131 1.04 -16.47 20.66
N ARG A 132 -0.27 -16.20 20.72
CA ARG A 132 -1.29 -16.92 19.93
C ARG A 132 -1.10 -16.69 18.43
N ILE A 133 -0.85 -15.45 18.02
CA ILE A 133 -0.63 -15.09 16.61
C ILE A 133 0.69 -15.66 16.10
N GLU A 134 1.79 -15.53 16.87
CA GLU A 134 3.10 -16.05 16.47
C GLU A 134 3.11 -17.55 16.23
N LYS A 135 2.31 -18.32 16.99
CA LYS A 135 2.12 -19.77 16.77
C LYS A 135 1.46 -20.11 15.42
N LYS A 136 0.71 -19.19 14.83
CA LYS A 136 -0.01 -19.36 13.56
C LYS A 136 0.82 -18.92 12.33
N LEU A 137 1.92 -18.20 12.55
CA LEU A 137 2.78 -17.72 11.48
C LEU A 137 3.56 -18.86 10.82
N LYS A 138 4.13 -18.55 9.67
CA LYS A 138 5.07 -19.44 9.00
C LYS A 138 6.25 -19.75 9.94
N LYS A 139 6.60 -21.04 10.03
CA LYS A 139 7.78 -21.52 10.75
C LYS A 139 9.01 -21.52 9.85
#